data_AF-A0A1W2FYW0-F1
#
_entry.id   AF-A0A1W2FYW0-F1
#
_cell.length_a   1.000
_cell.length_b   1.000
_cell.length_c   1.000
_cell.angle_alpha   90.00
_cell.angle_beta   90.00
_cell.angle_gamma   90.00
#
_symmetry.space_group_name_H-M   'P 1'
#
loop_
_entity.id
_entity.type
_entity.pdbx_description
1 polymer ?
#
loop_
_entity_poly.entity_id
_entity_poly.type
_entity_poly.pdbx_seq_one_letter_code
_entity_poly.pdbx_strand_id
1 'polypeptide(L)'
;MSQVHKASELINVAAVQNKYYVSDRVFEDVLRHCEITKIAFVPCAPLATGTHAVPGGLLDSLATKYRATPAQPALAWLLRRSCAARK
;
A
#
# COMPACT_ATOMS: atom_id res chain seq x y z
N MET A 1 2.60 -15.39 -0.52
CA MET A 1 1.40 -16.07 -1.11
C MET A 1 0.67 -17.14 -0.28
N SER A 2 1.31 -17.98 0.55
CA SER A 2 0.70 -19.26 0.97
C SER A 2 -0.52 -19.16 1.91
N GLN A 3 -0.65 -18.11 2.70
CA GLN A 3 -1.73 -18.02 3.70
C GLN A 3 -3.05 -17.55 3.13
N VAL A 4 -3.05 -16.57 2.20
CA VAL A 4 -4.29 -16.05 1.60
C VAL A 4 -4.97 -17.11 0.73
N HIS A 5 -4.20 -17.86 -0.08
CA HIS A 5 -4.77 -18.98 -0.86
C HIS A 5 -5.45 -20.02 0.03
N LYS A 6 -4.75 -20.49 1.08
CA LYS A 6 -5.31 -21.48 2.01
C LYS A 6 -6.56 -20.95 2.74
N ALA A 7 -6.57 -19.67 3.10
CA ALA A 7 -7.76 -19.07 3.71
C ALA A 7 -8.93 -19.03 2.73
N SER A 8 -8.68 -18.67 1.46
CA SER A 8 -9.71 -18.63 0.41
C SER A 8 -10.29 -20.00 0.05
N GLU A 9 -9.60 -21.10 0.36
CA GLU A 9 -10.14 -22.46 0.23
C GLU A 9 -11.16 -22.80 1.33
N LEU A 10 -11.09 -22.13 2.48
CA LEU A 10 -11.91 -22.43 3.65
C LEU A 10 -13.04 -21.42 3.87
N ILE A 11 -12.79 -20.15 3.56
CA ILE A 11 -13.71 -19.04 3.80
C ILE A 11 -13.67 -18.03 2.65
N ASN A 12 -14.75 -17.24 2.52
CA ASN A 12 -14.73 -16.09 1.63
C ASN A 12 -13.92 -14.94 2.26
N VAL A 13 -12.70 -14.73 1.77
CA VAL A 13 -11.81 -13.67 2.26
C VAL A 13 -12.22 -12.33 1.67
N ALA A 14 -12.85 -11.47 2.47
CA ALA A 14 -13.29 -10.15 2.03
C ALA A 14 -12.13 -9.14 1.86
N ALA A 15 -11.14 -9.20 2.75
CA ALA A 15 -10.01 -8.28 2.73
C ALA A 15 -8.73 -8.90 3.31
N VAL A 16 -7.58 -8.40 2.85
CA VAL A 16 -6.25 -8.70 3.38
C VAL A 16 -5.61 -7.40 3.85
N GLN A 17 -5.18 -7.36 5.12
CA GLN A 17 -4.39 -6.24 5.64
C GLN A 17 -2.91 -6.65 5.74
N ASN A 18 -2.00 -5.92 5.09
CA ASN A 18 -0.57 -6.24 5.13
C ASN A 18 0.32 -5.00 4.95
N LYS A 19 1.58 -5.09 5.37
CA LYS A 19 2.58 -4.04 5.24
C LYS A 19 2.90 -3.77 3.78
N TYR A 20 2.81 -2.52 3.35
CA TYR A 20 3.13 -2.14 1.98
C TYR A 20 3.38 -0.63 1.90
N TYR A 21 4.57 -0.23 1.46
CA TYR A 21 5.00 1.17 1.40
C TYR A 21 5.85 1.43 0.14
N VAL A 22 6.13 2.71 -0.13
CA VAL A 22 6.84 3.13 -1.37
C VAL A 22 8.20 2.42 -1.53
N SER A 23 8.95 2.31 -0.42
CA SER A 23 10.33 1.78 -0.38
C SER A 23 10.43 0.28 -0.13
N ASP A 24 9.37 -0.36 0.39
CA ASP A 24 9.35 -1.81 0.65
C ASP A 24 8.01 -2.39 0.22
N ARG A 25 8.14 -3.27 -0.76
CA ARG A 25 7.06 -3.93 -1.51
C ARG A 25 7.20 -5.44 -1.44
N VAL A 26 7.72 -5.97 -0.33
CA VAL A 26 7.92 -7.42 -0.13
C VAL A 26 6.64 -8.23 -0.41
N PHE A 27 5.47 -7.64 -0.17
CA PHE A 27 4.17 -8.28 -0.38
C PHE A 27 3.45 -7.86 -1.69
N GLU A 28 4.21 -7.43 -2.71
CA GLU A 28 3.69 -7.12 -4.05
C GLU A 28 2.95 -8.31 -4.67
N ASP A 29 3.42 -9.53 -4.40
CA ASP A 29 2.79 -10.77 -4.80
C ASP A 29 1.37 -10.88 -4.24
N VAL A 30 1.20 -10.64 -2.93
CA VAL A 30 -0.10 -10.67 -2.25
C VAL A 30 -1.03 -9.59 -2.80
N LEU A 31 -0.53 -8.38 -3.05
CA LEU A 31 -1.30 -7.31 -3.68
C LEU A 31 -1.82 -7.75 -5.06
N ARG A 32 -0.93 -8.27 -5.92
CA ARG A 32 -1.31 -8.74 -7.26
C ARG A 32 -2.36 -9.85 -7.20
N HIS A 33 -2.20 -10.78 -6.26
CA HIS A 33 -3.21 -11.82 -6.05
C HIS A 33 -4.56 -11.21 -5.70
N CYS A 34 -4.62 -10.29 -4.73
CA CYS A 34 -5.84 -9.60 -4.34
C CYS A 34 -6.48 -8.84 -5.51
N GLU A 35 -5.68 -8.21 -6.38
CA GLU A 35 -6.17 -7.55 -7.60
C GLU A 35 -6.82 -8.52 -8.60
N ILE A 36 -6.23 -9.71 -8.78
CA ILE A 36 -6.74 -10.76 -9.68
C ILE A 36 -8.02 -11.38 -9.10
N THR A 37 -8.03 -11.70 -7.80
CA THR A 37 -9.13 -12.40 -7.14
C THR A 37 -10.21 -11.47 -6.57
N LYS A 38 -10.09 -10.16 -6.81
CA LYS A 38 -11.04 -9.12 -6.34
C LYS A 38 -11.19 -9.06 -4.82
N ILE A 39 -10.16 -9.45 -4.08
CA ILE A 39 -10.08 -9.28 -2.62
C ILE A 39 -9.60 -7.86 -2.31
N ALA A 40 -10.19 -7.20 -1.32
CA ALA A 40 -9.74 -5.87 -0.92
C ALA A 40 -8.36 -5.95 -0.24
N PHE A 41 -7.38 -5.20 -0.72
CA PHE A 41 -6.07 -5.09 -0.06
C PHE A 41 -5.99 -3.78 0.74
N VAL A 42 -5.77 -3.88 2.04
CA VAL A 42 -5.66 -2.76 2.97
C VAL A 42 -4.21 -2.63 3.44
N PRO A 43 -3.42 -1.68 2.90
CA PRO A 43 -2.05 -1.50 3.35
C PRO A 43 -1.99 -0.99 4.79
N CYS A 44 -1.19 -1.63 5.65
CA CYS A 44 -0.89 -1.15 6.99
C CYS A 44 0.47 -0.43 7.04
N ALA A 45 0.59 0.58 7.92
CA ALA A 45 1.75 1.46 8.05
C ALA A 45 2.16 2.21 6.76
N PRO A 46 1.25 3.02 6.15
CA PRO A 46 1.49 3.68 4.86
C PRO A 46 2.70 4.63 4.83
N LEU A 47 3.17 5.07 6.01
CA LEU A 47 4.31 5.98 6.17
C LEU A 47 5.55 5.31 6.78
N ALA A 48 5.61 3.96 6.78
CA ALA A 48 6.64 3.18 7.47
C ALA A 48 6.88 3.67 8.92
N THR A 49 5.78 3.86 9.66
CA THR A 49 5.83 4.37 11.04
C THR A 49 6.45 5.78 11.15
N GLY A 50 6.30 6.61 10.12
CA GLY A 50 6.72 8.01 10.11
C GLY A 50 8.10 8.27 9.52
N THR A 51 8.91 7.23 9.24
CA THR A 51 10.26 7.39 8.68
C THR A 51 10.24 7.94 7.25
N HIS A 52 9.15 7.73 6.50
CA HIS A 52 8.97 8.34 5.17
C HIS A 52 8.33 9.72 5.20
N ALA A 53 7.94 10.22 6.39
CA ALA A 53 7.28 11.50 6.57
C ALA A 53 8.21 12.58 7.15
N VAL A 54 9.53 12.44 6.98
CA VAL A 54 10.53 13.37 7.50
C VAL A 54 11.02 14.35 6.42
N PRO A 55 11.28 15.63 6.77
CA PRO A 55 11.97 16.58 5.89
C PRO A 55 13.34 16.04 5.45
N GLY A 56 13.74 16.31 4.19
CA GLY A 56 14.96 15.77 3.60
C GLY A 56 14.91 14.27 3.22
N GLY A 57 13.78 13.60 3.43
CA GLY A 57 13.58 12.19 3.08
C GLY A 57 13.23 11.94 1.60
N LEU A 58 13.01 10.67 1.26
CA LEU A 58 12.71 10.18 -0.11
C LEU A 58 11.60 10.96 -0.83
N LEU A 59 10.62 11.47 -0.09
CA LEU A 59 9.42 12.13 -0.63
C LEU A 59 9.47 13.66 -0.55
N ASP A 60 10.54 14.23 -0.02
CA ASP A 60 10.62 15.67 0.29
C ASP A 60 10.63 16.56 -0.96
N SER A 61 11.30 16.11 -2.03
CA SER A 61 11.29 16.81 -3.32
C SER A 61 9.90 16.84 -3.95
N LEU A 62 9.14 15.75 -3.84
CA LEU A 62 7.75 15.68 -4.28
C LEU A 62 6.84 16.52 -3.38
N ALA A 63 7.04 16.47 -2.07
CA ALA A 63 6.31 17.28 -1.09
C ALA A 63 6.48 18.78 -1.40
N THR A 64 7.71 19.22 -1.63
CA THR A 64 8.04 20.60 -2.03
C THR A 64 7.38 20.96 -3.35
N LYS A 65 7.51 20.11 -4.38
CA LYS A 65 6.92 20.35 -5.72
C LYS A 65 5.40 20.56 -5.65
N TYR A 66 4.70 19.79 -4.82
CA TYR A 66 3.25 19.83 -4.72
C TYR A 66 2.73 20.70 -3.57
N ARG A 67 3.61 21.43 -2.85
CA ARG A 67 3.25 22.19 -1.64
C ARG A 67 2.46 21.34 -0.63
N ALA A 68 2.94 20.11 -0.45
CA ALA A 68 2.32 19.05 0.32
C ALA A 68 3.22 18.65 1.50
N THR A 69 2.69 17.94 2.49
CA THR A 69 3.50 17.29 3.53
C THR A 69 4.15 16.02 2.97
N PRO A 70 5.33 15.58 3.43
CA PRO A 70 5.96 14.33 2.96
C PRO A 70 5.06 13.08 3.05
N ALA A 71 4.08 13.08 3.95
CA ALA A 71 3.07 12.03 4.06
C ALA A 71 2.09 11.98 2.87
N GLN A 72 1.74 13.11 2.28
CA GLN A 72 0.73 13.19 1.22
C GLN A 72 1.17 12.51 -0.09
N PRO A 73 2.41 12.71 -0.61
CA PRO A 73 2.91 11.93 -1.74
C PRO A 73 2.95 10.43 -1.48
N ALA A 74 3.27 9.99 -0.25
CA ALA A 74 3.27 8.58 0.12
C ALA A 74 1.86 7.97 0.01
N LEU A 75 0.87 8.66 0.59
CA LEU A 75 -0.53 8.26 0.55
C LEU A 75 -1.08 8.30 -0.89
N ALA A 76 -0.75 9.34 -1.65
CA ALA A 76 -1.16 9.47 -3.05
C ALA A 76 -0.62 8.33 -3.91
N TRP A 77 0.65 7.95 -3.73
CA TRP A 77 1.24 6.79 -4.39
C TRP A 77 0.50 5.49 -4.01
N LEU A 78 0.26 5.31 -2.72
CA LEU A 78 -0.39 4.11 -2.19
C LEU A 78 -1.82 3.96 -2.72
N LEU A 79 -2.60 5.04 -2.72
CA LEU A 79 -3.95 5.10 -3.27
C LEU A 79 -3.97 4.84 -4.77
N ARG A 80 -2.95 5.30 -5.52
CA ARG A 80 -2.84 5.00 -6.95
C ARG A 80 -2.50 3.53 -7.19
N ARG A 81 -1.71 2.91 -6.32
CA ARG A 81 -1.20 1.55 -6.48
C ARG A 81 -2.22 0.49 -6.06
N SER A 82 -2.95 0.71 -4.97
CA SER A 82 -4.10 -0.10 -4.60
C SER A 82 -5.27 0.31 -5.48
N CYS A 83 -6.01 -0.63 -6.03
CA CYS A 83 -7.07 -0.36 -7.02
C CYS A 83 -8.18 0.61 -6.53
N ALA A 84 -8.21 0.97 -5.24
CA ALA A 84 -9.24 1.83 -4.61
C ALA A 84 -9.43 3.21 -5.26
N ALA A 85 -8.40 3.81 -5.87
CA ALA A 85 -8.51 5.13 -6.52
C ALA A 85 -8.93 5.08 -8.00
N ARG A 86 -9.15 3.89 -8.58
CA ARG A 86 -9.72 3.73 -9.92
C ARG A 86 -11.22 3.42 -9.79
N LYS A 87 -12.01 4.45 -9.51
CA LYS A 87 -13.43 4.48 -9.89
C LYS A 87 -13.56 5.24 -11.19
#